data_AF-A0A942AS11-F1
#
_entry.id   AF-A0A942AS11-F1
#
_cell.length_a   1.000
_cell.length_b   1.000
_cell.length_c   1.000
_cell.angle_alpha   90.00
_cell.angle_beta   90.00
_cell.angle_gamma   90.00
#
_symmetry.space_group_name_H-M   'P 1'
#
loop_
_entity.id
_entity.type
_entity.pdbx_description
1 polymer ?
#
loop_
_entity_poly.entity_id
_entity_poly.type
_entity_poly.pdbx_seq_one_letter_code
_entity_poly.pdbx_strand_id
1 'polypeptide(L)'
;MEKKTFKGEVKYLLSKIAFLIKSLFHNPIKLSNLFVAIAGIMHLIISTIQINTINTLSNQECGVVLFMFILVGLAAVFNATRFKEAKGGRVIFVLAVLSIVIGFGIWLLAIYFNAYFNQANADQAQIIKGVILSIIMVVFYVIGMVGAIWAYFKRKIALKEC
;
A
#
# COMPACT_ATOMS: atom_id res chain seq x y z
N MET A 1 -36.97 -10.94 16.59
CA MET A 1 -36.53 -12.12 15.81
C MET A 1 -35.62 -11.66 14.65
N GLU A 2 -34.48 -11.02 14.92
CA GLU A 2 -33.71 -10.27 13.87
C GLU A 2 -32.22 -10.65 13.76
N LYS A 3 -31.66 -11.38 14.74
CA LYS A 3 -30.23 -11.76 14.76
C LYS A 3 -29.82 -12.86 13.76
N LYS A 4 -30.77 -13.64 13.22
CA LYS A 4 -30.45 -14.81 12.36
C LYS A 4 -30.15 -14.42 10.92
N THR A 5 -30.77 -13.37 10.39
CA THR A 5 -30.58 -12.86 9.03
C THR A 5 -29.24 -12.13 8.85
N PHE A 6 -28.83 -11.33 9.84
CA PHE A 6 -27.54 -10.62 9.78
C PHE A 6 -26.32 -11.56 9.76
N LYS A 7 -26.36 -12.66 10.53
CA LYS A 7 -25.28 -13.64 10.57
C LYS A 7 -25.15 -14.41 9.25
N GLY A 8 -26.26 -14.63 8.54
CA GLY A 8 -26.30 -15.26 7.22
C GLY A 8 -25.68 -14.37 6.14
N GLU A 9 -26.06 -13.09 6.10
CA GLU A 9 -25.51 -12.07 5.21
C GLU A 9 -24.00 -11.88 5.41
N VAL A 10 -23.53 -11.75 6.66
CA VAL A 10 -22.09 -11.63 6.97
C VAL A 10 -21.31 -12.87 6.53
N LYS A 11 -21.88 -14.07 6.68
CA LYS A 11 -21.24 -15.32 6.25
C LYS A 11 -21.21 -15.45 4.72
N TYR A 12 -22.23 -14.96 4.04
CA TYR A 12 -22.27 -14.89 2.57
C TYR A 12 -21.25 -13.88 2.02
N LEU A 13 -21.16 -12.69 2.62
CA LEU A 13 -20.17 -11.67 2.28
C LEU A 13 -18.75 -12.17 2.55
N LEU A 14 -18.48 -12.81 3.69
CA LEU A 14 -17.19 -13.44 3.98
C LEU A 14 -16.83 -14.56 3.01
N SER A 15 -17.81 -15.39 2.63
CA SER A 15 -17.61 -16.45 1.62
C SER A 15 -17.32 -15.85 0.24
N LYS A 16 -18.00 -14.76 -0.13
CA LYS A 16 -17.78 -14.03 -1.38
C LYS A 16 -16.43 -13.32 -1.41
N ILE A 17 -15.98 -12.77 -0.27
CA ILE A 17 -14.64 -12.23 -0.07
C ILE A 17 -13.60 -13.35 -0.17
N ALA A 18 -13.83 -14.50 0.47
CA ALA A 18 -12.94 -15.66 0.39
C ALA A 18 -12.85 -16.24 -1.03
N PHE A 19 -13.96 -16.27 -1.76
CA PHE A 19 -13.99 -16.67 -3.17
C PHE A 19 -13.30 -15.65 -4.07
N LEU A 20 -13.48 -14.34 -3.80
CA LEU A 20 -12.73 -13.28 -4.48
C LEU A 20 -11.24 -13.45 -4.21
N ILE A 21 -10.80 -13.66 -2.97
CA ILE A 21 -9.41 -13.89 -2.59
C ILE A 21 -8.85 -15.14 -3.30
N LYS A 22 -9.62 -16.23 -3.33
CA LYS A 22 -9.24 -17.49 -4.00
C LYS A 22 -9.13 -17.33 -5.53
N SER A 23 -10.00 -16.54 -6.13
CA SER A 23 -9.95 -16.18 -7.56
C SER A 23 -8.81 -15.18 -7.87
N LEU A 24 -8.53 -14.28 -6.93
CA LEU A 24 -7.44 -13.30 -6.99
C LEU A 24 -6.07 -13.98 -6.94
N PHE A 25 -5.94 -15.09 -6.21
CA PHE A 25 -4.75 -15.95 -6.22
C PHE A 25 -4.48 -16.66 -7.56
N HIS A 26 -5.50 -16.83 -8.41
CA HIS A 26 -5.32 -17.44 -9.72
C HIS A 26 -4.56 -16.51 -10.69
N ASN A 27 -4.68 -15.19 -10.48
CA ASN A 27 -4.06 -14.13 -11.28
C ASN A 27 -3.25 -13.16 -10.39
N PRO A 28 -1.96 -13.43 -10.12
CA PRO A 28 -1.11 -12.65 -9.20
C PRO A 28 -1.01 -11.16 -9.56
N ILE A 29 -1.21 -10.82 -10.84
CA ILE A 29 -1.28 -9.44 -11.36
C ILE A 29 -2.51 -8.69 -10.79
N LYS A 30 -3.68 -9.33 -10.80
CA LYS A 30 -4.91 -8.69 -10.27
C LYS A 30 -4.82 -8.50 -8.76
N LEU A 31 -4.17 -9.43 -8.06
CA LEU A 31 -3.91 -9.33 -6.62
C LEU A 31 -2.99 -8.15 -6.31
N SER A 32 -1.84 -8.05 -7.00
CA SER A 32 -0.91 -6.93 -6.87
C SER A 32 -1.60 -5.59 -7.12
N ASN A 33 -2.34 -5.47 -8.23
CA ASN A 33 -3.03 -4.23 -8.58
C ASN A 33 -4.10 -3.84 -7.56
N LEU A 34 -4.82 -4.80 -6.97
CA LEU A 34 -5.83 -4.52 -5.94
C LEU A 34 -5.18 -3.94 -4.67
N PHE A 35 -4.11 -4.55 -4.18
CA PHE A 35 -3.42 -4.08 -2.98
C PHE A 35 -2.80 -2.69 -3.19
N VAL A 36 -2.20 -2.45 -4.36
CA VAL A 36 -1.67 -1.13 -4.70
C VAL A 36 -2.81 -0.10 -4.82
N ALA A 37 -3.95 -0.45 -5.41
CA ALA A 37 -5.11 0.44 -5.50
C ALA A 37 -5.69 0.79 -4.12
N ILE A 38 -5.79 -0.19 -3.22
CA ILE A 38 -6.21 0.05 -1.82
C ILE A 38 -5.23 1.00 -1.13
N ALA A 39 -3.92 0.82 -1.33
CA ALA A 39 -2.91 1.74 -0.81
C ALA A 39 -3.10 3.17 -1.37
N GLY A 40 -3.43 3.33 -2.65
CA GLY A 40 -3.76 4.64 -3.23
C GLY A 40 -4.98 5.32 -2.62
N ILE A 41 -6.05 4.57 -2.36
CA ILE A 41 -7.25 5.10 -1.69
C ILE A 41 -6.91 5.52 -0.25
N MET A 42 -6.11 4.69 0.44
CA MET A 42 -5.63 5.00 1.78
C MET A 42 -4.79 6.28 1.80
N HIS A 43 -3.92 6.52 0.82
CA HIS A 43 -3.20 7.79 0.68
C HIS A 43 -4.12 9.01 0.65
N LEU A 44 -5.22 8.96 -0.13
CA LEU A 44 -6.18 10.07 -0.23
C LEU A 44 -6.90 10.34 1.10
N ILE A 45 -7.34 9.29 1.78
CA ILE A 45 -8.10 9.40 3.04
C ILE A 45 -7.20 9.88 4.19
N ILE A 46 -5.94 9.43 4.19
CA ILE A 46 -4.99 9.62 5.30
C ILE A 46 -4.21 10.94 5.19
N SER A 47 -4.22 11.59 4.04
CA SER A 47 -3.57 12.89 3.82
C SER A 47 -3.93 13.91 4.92
N THR A 48 -5.17 13.91 5.41
CA THR A 48 -5.63 14.78 6.50
C THR A 48 -4.97 14.48 7.85
N ILE A 49 -4.80 13.19 8.20
CA ILE A 49 -4.15 12.77 9.45
C ILE A 49 -2.65 13.09 9.39
N GLN A 50 -2.00 12.87 8.24
CA GLN A 50 -0.59 13.15 8.08
C GLN A 50 -0.28 14.66 8.02
N ILE A 51 -1.16 15.48 7.47
CA ILE A 51 -1.06 16.96 7.51
C ILE A 51 -1.13 17.46 8.97
N ASN A 52 -2.02 16.90 9.79
CA ASN A 52 -2.11 17.27 11.22
C ASN A 52 -0.85 16.86 12.00
N THR A 53 -0.26 15.70 11.68
CA THR A 53 1.03 15.27 12.23
C THR A 53 2.17 16.20 11.80
N ILE A 54 2.19 16.70 10.56
CA ILE A 54 3.20 17.67 10.08
C ILE A 54 3.09 19.00 10.83
N ASN A 55 1.87 19.53 11.00
CA ASN A 55 1.67 20.77 11.76
C ASN A 55 2.19 20.63 13.19
N THR A 56 2.14 19.42 13.76
CA THR A 56 2.70 19.11 15.07
C THR A 56 4.24 19.02 15.05
N LEU A 57 4.85 18.50 13.97
CA LEU A 57 6.30 18.31 13.87
C LEU A 57 7.08 19.56 13.38
N SER A 58 6.42 20.51 12.71
CA SER A 58 6.98 21.78 12.16
C SER A 58 8.36 21.67 11.47
N ASN A 59 8.69 20.49 10.94
CA ASN A 59 9.94 20.25 10.23
C ASN A 59 9.66 20.26 8.72
N GLN A 60 10.22 21.24 8.02
CA GLN A 60 10.06 21.41 6.57
C GLN A 60 10.41 20.14 5.79
N GLU A 61 11.45 19.42 6.21
CA GLU A 61 11.89 18.14 5.63
C GLU A 61 10.80 17.04 5.69
N CYS A 62 10.06 16.95 6.80
CA CYS A 62 8.99 15.96 6.95
C CYS A 62 7.85 16.20 5.95
N GLY A 63 7.52 17.47 5.71
CA GLY A 63 6.48 17.84 4.75
C GLY A 63 6.86 17.45 3.32
N VAL A 64 8.12 17.67 2.93
CA VAL A 64 8.63 17.31 1.60
C VAL A 64 8.64 15.79 1.39
N VAL A 65 9.14 15.02 2.36
CA VAL A 65 9.18 13.55 2.28
C VAL A 65 7.77 12.97 2.20
N LEU A 66 6.83 13.50 2.98
CA LEU A 66 5.43 13.07 2.90
C LEU A 66 4.81 13.37 1.55
N PHE A 67 5.02 14.58 1.04
CA PHE A 67 4.47 14.98 -0.25
C PHE A 67 5.01 14.10 -1.38
N MET A 68 6.31 13.81 -1.39
CA MET A 68 6.91 12.85 -2.33
C MET A 68 6.34 11.45 -2.14
N PHE A 69 6.18 10.98 -0.90
CA PHE A 69 5.58 9.67 -0.63
C PHE A 69 4.17 9.55 -1.23
N ILE A 70 3.32 10.58 -1.10
CA ILE A 70 1.99 10.62 -1.71
C ILE A 70 2.07 10.65 -3.24
N LEU A 71 2.89 11.53 -3.83
CA LEU A 71 3.00 11.66 -5.28
C LEU A 71 3.49 10.37 -5.94
N VAL A 72 4.58 9.79 -5.43
CA VAL A 72 5.14 8.54 -5.96
C VAL A 72 4.17 7.39 -5.65
N GLY A 73 3.51 7.39 -4.49
CA GLY A 73 2.48 6.43 -4.12
C GLY A 73 1.30 6.40 -5.09
N LEU A 74 0.82 7.58 -5.51
CA LEU A 74 -0.21 7.71 -6.54
C LEU A 74 0.29 7.29 -7.93
N ALA A 75 1.53 7.65 -8.29
CA ALA A 75 2.15 7.18 -9.53
C ALA A 75 2.25 5.65 -9.57
N ALA A 76 2.58 5.00 -8.45
CA ALA A 76 2.58 3.54 -8.34
C ALA A 76 1.19 2.94 -8.56
N VAL A 77 0.14 3.60 -8.06
CA VAL A 77 -1.27 3.19 -8.26
C VAL A 77 -1.69 3.29 -9.72
N PHE A 78 -1.37 4.39 -10.40
CA PHE A 78 -1.63 4.53 -11.83
C PHE A 78 -0.88 3.48 -12.65
N ASN A 79 0.36 3.17 -12.28
CA ASN A 79 1.14 2.14 -12.94
C ASN A 79 0.57 0.73 -12.72
N ALA A 80 0.15 0.41 -11.50
CA ALA A 80 -0.47 -0.86 -11.17
C ALA A 80 -1.81 -1.04 -11.91
N THR A 81 -2.69 -0.03 -11.94
CA THR A 81 -3.97 -0.12 -12.67
C THR A 81 -3.80 -0.29 -14.19
N ARG A 82 -2.71 0.20 -14.77
CA ARG A 82 -2.33 0.01 -16.18
C ARG A 82 -1.57 -1.29 -16.44
N PHE A 83 -1.20 -2.03 -15.41
CA PHE A 83 -0.48 -3.30 -15.50
C PHE A 83 -1.45 -4.45 -15.83
N LYS A 84 -1.81 -4.57 -17.12
CA LYS A 84 -2.69 -5.63 -17.65
C LYS A 84 -1.94 -6.88 -18.12
N GLU A 85 -0.67 -6.72 -18.48
CA GLU A 85 0.19 -7.80 -18.99
C GLU A 85 1.59 -7.71 -18.37
N ALA A 86 2.11 -8.81 -17.85
CA ALA A 86 3.46 -8.90 -17.28
C ALA A 86 4.55 -8.94 -18.37
N LYS A 87 4.56 -7.99 -19.31
CA LYS A 87 5.63 -7.86 -20.31
C LYS A 87 6.90 -7.38 -19.59
N GLY A 88 8.05 -7.97 -19.87
CA GLY A 88 9.29 -7.80 -19.08
C GLY A 88 9.63 -6.34 -18.74
N GLY A 89 9.63 -5.44 -19.74
CA GLY A 89 9.91 -4.02 -19.50
C GLY A 89 8.90 -3.31 -18.58
N ARG A 90 7.61 -3.67 -18.65
CA ARG A 90 6.58 -3.06 -17.81
C ARG A 90 6.64 -3.57 -16.37
N VAL A 91 7.02 -4.84 -16.17
CA VAL A 91 7.25 -5.41 -14.83
C VAL A 91 8.38 -4.67 -14.13
N ILE A 92 9.51 -4.48 -14.81
CA ILE A 92 10.70 -3.81 -14.26
C ILE A 92 10.36 -2.37 -13.84
N PHE A 93 9.62 -1.65 -14.68
CA PHE A 93 9.15 -0.30 -14.36
C PHE A 93 8.24 -0.28 -13.12
N VAL A 94 7.28 -1.20 -13.01
CA VAL A 94 6.40 -1.32 -11.83
C VAL A 94 7.21 -1.62 -10.56
N LEU A 95 8.19 -2.54 -10.65
CA LEU A 95 9.06 -2.86 -9.51
C LEU A 95 9.93 -1.68 -9.09
N ALA A 96 10.47 -0.92 -10.05
CA ALA A 96 11.26 0.28 -9.76
C ALA A 96 10.43 1.33 -9.01
N VAL A 97 9.23 1.64 -9.51
CA VAL A 97 8.35 2.64 -8.86
C VAL A 97 7.90 2.16 -7.48
N LEU A 98 7.53 0.88 -7.32
CA LEU A 98 7.17 0.33 -6.01
C LEU A 98 8.34 0.37 -5.01
N SER A 99 9.56 0.13 -5.48
CA SER A 99 10.77 0.21 -4.63
C SER A 99 11.02 1.63 -4.14
N ILE A 100 10.83 2.62 -5.01
CA ILE A 100 10.98 4.04 -4.64
C ILE A 100 9.93 4.45 -3.59
N VAL A 101 8.67 4.04 -3.77
CA VAL A 101 7.60 4.34 -2.77
C VAL A 101 7.92 3.73 -1.42
N ILE A 102 8.38 2.47 -1.38
CA ILE A 102 8.76 1.80 -0.14
C ILE A 102 9.93 2.54 0.52
N GLY A 103 10.93 2.97 -0.26
CA GLY A 103 12.04 3.79 0.25
C GLY A 103 11.58 5.07 0.94
N PHE A 104 10.70 5.83 0.30
CA PHE A 104 10.09 7.02 0.92
C PHE A 104 9.25 6.68 2.16
N GLY A 105 8.50 5.58 2.15
CA GLY A 105 7.72 5.13 3.30
C GLY A 105 8.59 4.76 4.51
N ILE A 106 9.72 4.09 4.29
CA ILE A 106 10.69 3.75 5.35
C ILE A 106 11.35 5.02 5.90
N TRP A 107 11.72 5.96 5.03
CA TRP A 107 12.30 7.23 5.46
C TRP A 107 11.30 8.04 6.32
N LEU A 108 10.05 8.13 5.88
CA LEU A 108 8.97 8.75 6.66
C LEU A 108 8.83 8.10 8.04
N LEU A 109 8.92 6.76 8.09
CA LEU A 109 8.84 6.01 9.33
C LEU A 109 10.00 6.35 10.28
N ALA A 110 11.22 6.49 9.76
CA ALA A 110 12.38 6.89 10.55
C ALA A 110 12.22 8.30 11.15
N ILE A 111 11.66 9.24 10.38
CA ILE A 111 11.36 10.60 10.86
C ILE A 111 10.34 10.56 11.99
N TYR A 112 9.25 9.79 11.83
CA TYR A 112 8.22 9.67 12.86
C TYR A 112 8.72 8.98 14.13
N PHE A 113 9.54 7.93 14.01
CA PHE A 113 10.17 7.30 15.17
C PHE A 113 11.12 8.27 15.89
N ASN A 114 11.94 8.99 15.15
CA ASN A 114 12.84 9.99 15.72
C ASN A 114 12.07 11.10 16.45
N ALA A 115 10.95 11.57 15.87
CA ALA A 115 10.09 12.55 16.52
C ALA A 115 9.41 12.00 17.78
N TYR A 116 8.97 10.74 17.76
CA TYR A 116 8.36 10.08 18.92
C TYR A 116 9.31 9.98 20.12
N PHE A 117 10.59 9.69 19.89
CA PHE A 117 11.58 9.59 20.97
C PHE A 117 12.14 10.94 21.43
N ASN A 118 12.25 11.94 20.55
CA ASN A 118 12.91 13.22 20.86
C ASN A 118 11.97 14.39 21.17
N GLN A 119 10.68 14.34 20.83
CA GLN A 119 9.75 15.46 21.11
C GLN A 119 8.93 15.19 22.38
N ALA A 120 9.30 15.85 23.48
CA ALA A 120 8.59 15.78 24.77
C ALA A 120 7.24 16.54 24.80
N ASN A 121 6.97 17.43 23.84
CA ASN A 121 5.79 18.31 23.81
C ASN A 121 4.82 18.05 22.64
N ALA A 122 5.05 17.05 21.82
CA ALA A 122 4.18 16.74 20.68
C ALA A 122 3.01 15.86 21.10
N ASP A 123 1.84 16.01 20.44
CA ASP A 123 0.67 15.15 20.62
C ASP A 123 1.01 13.71 20.14
N GLN A 124 1.59 12.91 21.04
CA GLN A 124 2.08 11.56 20.77
C GLN A 124 1.01 10.66 20.17
N ALA A 125 -0.27 10.92 20.48
CA ALA A 125 -1.40 10.17 19.93
C ALA A 125 -1.57 10.40 18.41
N GLN A 126 -1.24 11.60 17.91
CA GLN A 126 -1.28 11.88 16.47
C GLN A 126 -0.08 11.27 15.75
N ILE A 127 1.12 11.32 16.35
CA ILE A 127 2.33 10.73 15.77
C ILE A 127 2.19 9.21 15.64
N ILE A 128 1.71 8.53 16.68
CA ILE A 128 1.49 7.07 16.66
C ILE A 128 0.50 6.66 15.56
N LYS A 129 -0.58 7.43 15.37
CA LYS A 129 -1.53 7.18 14.26
C LYS A 129 -0.83 7.28 12.90
N GLY A 130 0.02 8.30 12.71
CA GLY A 130 0.83 8.46 11.51
C GLY A 130 1.82 7.31 11.27
N VAL A 131 2.48 6.83 12.33
CA VAL A 131 3.39 5.66 12.30
C VAL A 131 2.66 4.40 11.88
N ILE A 132 1.56 4.05 12.56
CA ILE A 132 0.79 2.82 12.29
C ILE A 132 0.30 2.83 10.84
N LEU A 133 -0.21 3.97 10.36
CA LEU A 133 -0.70 4.09 9.00
C LEU A 133 0.43 3.95 7.98
N SER A 134 1.59 4.55 8.22
CA SER A 134 2.77 4.39 7.35
C SER A 134 3.20 2.92 7.25
N ILE A 135 3.23 2.20 8.37
CA ILE A 135 3.57 0.75 8.39
C ILE A 135 2.59 -0.05 7.54
N ILE A 136 1.28 0.17 7.73
CA ILE A 136 0.24 -0.53 6.96
C ILE A 136 0.42 -0.29 5.46
N MET A 137 0.71 0.95 5.08
CA MET A 137 0.93 1.34 3.68
C MET A 137 2.15 0.66 3.08
N VAL A 138 3.29 0.67 3.79
CA VAL A 138 4.50 -0.02 3.35
C VAL A 138 4.24 -1.51 3.17
N VAL A 139 3.52 -2.15 4.09
CA VAL A 139 3.16 -3.58 3.97
C VAL A 139 2.32 -3.83 2.71
N PHE A 140 1.32 -2.99 2.41
CA PHE A 140 0.54 -3.14 1.18
C PHE A 140 1.39 -2.98 -0.09
N TYR A 141 2.34 -2.04 -0.11
CA TYR A 141 3.27 -1.89 -1.23
C TYR A 141 4.20 -3.09 -1.39
N VAL A 142 4.69 -3.67 -0.28
CA VAL A 142 5.51 -4.90 -0.29
C VAL A 142 4.71 -6.08 -0.84
N ILE A 143 3.47 -6.28 -0.39
CA ILE A 143 2.59 -7.33 -0.92
C ILE A 143 2.35 -7.14 -2.42
N GLY A 144 2.12 -5.88 -2.86
CA GLY A 144 2.02 -5.52 -4.27
C GLY A 144 3.26 -5.92 -5.06
N MET A 145 4.46 -5.62 -4.55
CA MET A 145 5.74 -5.96 -5.15
C MET A 145 5.94 -7.48 -5.27
N VAL A 146 5.71 -8.24 -4.19
CA VAL A 146 5.82 -9.70 -4.19
C VAL A 146 4.86 -10.32 -5.21
N GLY A 147 3.63 -9.81 -5.31
CA GLY A 147 2.65 -10.24 -6.32
C GLY A 147 3.12 -9.98 -7.75
N ALA A 148 3.77 -8.84 -8.01
CA ALA A 148 4.34 -8.51 -9.32
C ALA A 148 5.53 -9.42 -9.69
N ILE A 149 6.41 -9.71 -8.72
CA ILE A 149 7.53 -10.65 -8.89
C ILE A 149 7.02 -12.06 -9.19
N TRP A 150 6.03 -12.53 -8.43
CA TRP A 150 5.41 -13.84 -8.64
C TRP A 150 4.79 -13.96 -10.03
N ALA A 151 4.08 -12.92 -10.49
CA ALA A 151 3.52 -12.86 -11.83
C ALA A 151 4.60 -12.94 -12.93
N TYR A 152 5.74 -12.29 -12.71
CA TYR A 152 6.88 -12.32 -13.63
C TYR A 152 7.49 -13.72 -13.73
N PHE A 153 7.75 -14.39 -12.61
CA PHE A 153 8.28 -15.75 -12.60
C PHE A 153 7.31 -16.75 -13.25
N LYS A 154 6.02 -16.68 -12.91
CA LYS A 154 4.98 -17.54 -13.52
C LYS A 154 4.96 -17.41 -15.05
N ARG A 155 5.09 -16.19 -15.59
CA ARG A 155 5.16 -15.97 -17.05
C ARG A 155 6.48 -16.49 -17.64
N LYS A 156 7.61 -16.30 -16.96
CA LYS A 156 8.92 -16.76 -17.46
C LYS A 156 8.97 -18.29 -17.56
N ILE A 157 8.35 -19.01 -16.63
CA ILE A 157 8.23 -20.47 -16.68
C ILE A 157 7.35 -20.89 -17.87
N ALA A 158 6.17 -20.29 -18.04
CA ALA A 158 5.28 -20.60 -19.16
C ALA A 158 5.90 -20.33 -20.55
N LEU A 159 6.80 -19.34 -20.67
CA LEU A 159 7.53 -19.06 -21.92
C LEU A 159 8.73 -19.98 -22.17
N LYS A 160 9.20 -20.72 -21.17
CA LYS A 160 10.27 -21.72 -21.33
C LYS A 160 9.73 -23.10 -21.74
N GLU A 161 8.42 -23.32 -21.61
CA GLU A 161 7.73 -24.57 -21.98
C GLU A 161 7.14 -24.53 -23.40
N CYS A 162 7.44 -23.48 -24.18
CA CYS A 162 7.15 -23.38 -25.62
C CYS A 162 8.46 -23.29 -26.41
#